data_AF-A0A4R6ABI2-F1
#
_entry.id   AF-A0A4R6ABI2-F1
#
_cell.length_a   1.000
_cell.length_b   1.000
_cell.length_c   1.000
_cell.angle_alpha   90.00
_cell.angle_beta   90.00
_cell.angle_gamma   90.00
#
_symmetry.space_group_name_H-M   'P 1'
#
loop_
_entity.id
_entity.type
_entity.pdbx_description
1 polymer ?
#
loop_
_entity_poly.entity_id
_entity_poly.type
_entity_poly.pdbx_seq_one_letter_code
_entity_poly.pdbx_strand_id
1 'polypeptide(L)'
;MLALAGAPLAAADFLGAYVWRSGDAGFGGFSGLEMTDDGTQLIAVSDRAGLIQASVGRRPDGTIGGLRGGPVRALRNIDGSAMGRSKGDSEGLALGPDGRIYISFEGVRPRIWQYPGIDGPPAELARHPDWDAYPRNGSLEALAIAPDGALWTLPEQTATGRGPFPAWVYRHGAWRKGPAIARRGPFVPVGMDFDDRGRLYLLERHFTGIAFASRVRRFTLSGDRISDAETLLRTPGGTHDNLEGISVWRDGAGDLRLTMISDDNFRFFQRTELVEYRVPG
;
A
#
# COMPACT_ATOMS: atom_id res chain seq x y z
N MET A 1 7.23 -35.53 24.58
CA MET A 1 8.18 -34.41 24.52
C MET A 1 7.49 -33.28 23.75
N LEU A 2 6.77 -32.40 24.46
CA LEU A 2 6.10 -31.25 23.85
C LEU A 2 7.18 -30.21 23.48
N ALA A 3 7.38 -29.97 22.19
CA ALA A 3 8.10 -28.80 21.74
C ALA A 3 7.16 -27.59 21.89
N LEU A 4 7.43 -26.75 22.89
CA LEU A 4 6.95 -25.37 22.90
C LEU A 4 7.59 -24.68 21.69
N ALA A 5 6.81 -24.54 20.62
CA ALA A 5 7.18 -23.66 19.52
C ALA A 5 7.21 -22.23 20.09
N GLY A 6 8.41 -21.75 20.40
CA GLY A 6 8.62 -20.34 20.71
C GLY A 6 8.08 -19.52 19.56
N ALA A 7 7.13 -18.63 19.85
CA ALA A 7 6.76 -17.60 18.88
C ALA A 7 8.06 -16.87 18.50
N PRO A 8 8.42 -16.74 17.21
CA PRO A 8 9.51 -15.86 16.84
C PRO A 8 9.22 -14.48 17.44
N LEU A 9 10.22 -13.84 18.04
CA LEU A 9 10.11 -12.42 18.40
C LEU A 9 9.54 -11.69 17.18
N ALA A 10 8.52 -10.85 17.37
CA ALA A 10 8.09 -9.97 16.29
C ALA A 10 9.31 -9.16 15.85
N ALA A 11 9.71 -9.30 14.60
CA ALA A 11 10.87 -8.57 14.06
C ALA A 11 10.56 -7.07 13.87
N ALA A 12 9.30 -6.67 14.09
CA ALA A 12 8.85 -5.29 14.08
C ALA A 12 8.28 -4.87 15.45
N ASP A 13 8.77 -3.75 15.99
CA ASP A 13 8.33 -3.17 17.26
C ASP A 13 7.24 -2.13 17.02
N PHE A 14 6.13 -2.20 17.76
CA PHE A 14 5.06 -1.19 17.66
C PHE A 14 5.52 0.15 18.23
N LEU A 15 5.40 1.22 17.44
CA LEU A 15 5.75 2.58 17.87
C LEU A 15 4.53 3.37 18.30
N GLY A 16 3.43 3.22 17.57
CA GLY A 16 2.19 3.91 17.89
C GLY A 16 1.17 3.86 16.76
N ALA A 17 -0.04 4.28 17.10
CA ALA A 17 -1.11 4.49 16.15
C ALA A 17 -1.73 5.88 16.36
N TYR A 18 -2.12 6.52 15.26
CA TYR A 18 -2.71 7.84 15.24
C TYR A 18 -3.99 7.84 14.41
N VAL A 19 -5.12 8.17 15.05
CA VAL A 19 -6.40 8.32 14.36
C VAL A 19 -6.43 9.67 13.65
N TRP A 20 -6.43 9.64 12.32
CA TRP A 20 -6.48 10.84 11.50
C TRP A 20 -7.94 11.23 11.24
N ARG A 21 -8.27 12.49 11.51
CA ARG A 21 -9.62 13.06 11.33
C ARG A 21 -9.54 14.33 10.51
N SER A 22 -10.55 14.52 9.66
CA SER A 22 -10.79 15.76 8.92
C SER A 22 -12.29 16.04 8.86
N GLY A 23 -12.66 17.32 8.73
CA GLY A 23 -14.03 17.74 8.45
C GLY A 23 -14.34 17.82 6.95
N ASP A 24 -13.37 17.52 6.09
CA ASP A 24 -13.55 17.49 4.63
C ASP A 24 -14.48 16.32 4.23
N ALA A 25 -15.51 16.60 3.42
CA ALA A 25 -16.47 15.60 2.96
C ALA A 25 -15.87 14.54 2.03
N GLY A 26 -14.70 14.80 1.45
CA GLY A 26 -13.94 13.85 0.64
C GLY A 26 -12.99 12.97 1.46
N PHE A 27 -12.84 13.18 2.76
CA PHE A 27 -11.90 12.44 3.62
C PHE A 27 -12.41 11.04 3.99
N GLY A 28 -11.50 10.08 4.06
CA GLY A 28 -11.76 8.66 4.34
C GLY A 28 -11.52 7.79 3.11
N GLY A 29 -11.76 6.48 3.22
CA GLY A 29 -11.58 5.58 2.07
C GLY A 29 -10.14 5.31 1.66
N PHE A 30 -9.15 5.54 2.53
CA PHE A 30 -7.75 5.55 2.10
C PHE A 30 -7.19 4.14 1.90
N SER A 31 -6.80 3.85 0.66
CA SER A 31 -6.31 2.55 0.19
C SER A 31 -4.78 2.52 -0.02
N GLY A 32 -4.13 3.68 -0.14
CA GLY A 32 -2.68 3.78 -0.29
C GLY A 32 -2.08 5.01 0.37
N LEU A 33 -0.81 4.93 0.79
CA LEU A 33 -0.04 6.04 1.34
C LEU A 33 1.42 5.96 0.90
N GLU A 34 2.07 7.12 0.82
CA GLU A 34 3.51 7.23 0.67
C GLU A 34 4.06 8.31 1.60
N MET A 35 5.07 7.95 2.38
CA MET A 35 5.80 8.85 3.26
C MET A 35 7.00 9.45 2.52
N THR A 36 7.37 10.69 2.86
CA THR A 36 8.70 11.20 2.46
C THR A 36 9.81 10.51 3.25
N ASP A 37 11.02 10.50 2.70
CA ASP A 37 12.20 9.86 3.32
C ASP A 37 12.48 10.34 4.76
N ASP A 38 12.11 11.58 5.10
CA ASP A 38 12.27 12.16 6.43
C ASP A 38 11.07 11.90 7.38
N GLY A 39 10.02 11.24 6.88
CA GLY A 39 8.81 10.93 7.60
C GLY A 39 7.98 12.14 8.05
N THR A 40 8.22 13.32 7.45
CA THR A 40 7.57 14.59 7.81
C THR A 40 6.39 14.95 6.91
N GLN A 41 6.24 14.29 5.77
CA GLN A 41 5.11 14.47 4.86
C GLN A 41 4.59 13.12 4.39
N LEU A 42 3.33 13.11 3.98
CA LEU A 42 2.74 11.98 3.30
C LEU A 42 1.81 12.42 2.18
N ILE A 43 1.61 11.52 1.23
CA ILE A 43 0.51 11.53 0.26
C ILE A 43 -0.33 10.29 0.53
N ALA A 44 -1.65 10.42 0.52
CA ALA A 44 -2.57 9.28 0.58
C ALA A 44 -3.59 9.34 -0.55
N VAL A 45 -3.98 8.17 -1.05
CA VAL A 45 -5.03 7.99 -2.06
C VAL A 45 -6.23 7.31 -1.45
N SER A 46 -7.43 7.73 -1.85
CA SER A 46 -8.69 7.11 -1.49
C SER A 46 -9.25 6.30 -2.67
N ASP A 47 -9.89 5.18 -2.36
CA ASP A 47 -10.76 4.35 -3.21
C ASP A 47 -11.83 5.12 -4.02
N ARG A 48 -12.05 6.40 -3.69
CA ARG A 48 -12.98 7.30 -4.38
C ARG A 48 -12.28 8.33 -5.27
N ALA A 49 -11.08 8.02 -5.75
CA ALA A 49 -10.27 8.90 -6.60
C ALA A 49 -9.90 10.22 -5.92
N GLY A 50 -9.63 10.20 -4.62
CA GLY A 50 -9.17 11.35 -3.85
C GLY A 50 -7.67 11.25 -3.56
N LEU A 51 -6.96 12.38 -3.63
CA LEU A 51 -5.58 12.51 -3.12
C LEU A 51 -5.54 13.56 -2.01
N ILE A 52 -4.76 13.30 -0.98
CA ILE A 52 -4.45 14.26 0.06
C ILE A 52 -2.97 14.26 0.35
N GLN A 53 -2.40 15.45 0.52
CA GLN A 53 -1.06 15.63 1.06
C GLN A 53 -1.17 16.20 2.48
N ALA A 54 -0.36 15.69 3.39
CA ALA A 54 -0.33 16.13 4.77
C ALA A 54 1.08 16.23 5.32
N SER A 55 1.30 17.22 6.19
CA SER A 55 2.48 17.26 7.05
C SER A 55 2.25 16.44 8.32
N VAL A 56 3.29 15.78 8.78
CA VAL A 56 3.30 14.87 9.92
C VAL A 56 4.12 15.50 11.04
N GLY A 57 3.42 15.95 12.09
CA GLY A 57 4.05 16.42 13.31
C GLY A 57 4.49 15.25 14.18
N ARG A 58 5.77 15.20 14.53
CA ARG A 58 6.36 14.14 15.36
C ARG A 58 6.47 14.59 16.83
N ARG A 59 6.25 13.67 17.76
CA ARG A 59 6.55 13.85 19.19
C ARG A 59 8.05 13.67 19.45
N PRO A 60 8.56 14.06 20.65
CA PRO A 60 9.97 13.87 21.00
C PRO A 60 10.45 12.40 20.96
N ASP A 61 9.53 11.44 21.15
CA ASP A 61 9.80 10.00 21.03
C ASP A 61 9.75 9.47 19.58
N GLY A 62 9.54 10.36 18.60
CA GLY A 62 9.45 10.01 17.18
C GLY A 62 8.09 9.46 16.73
N THR A 63 7.10 9.36 17.63
CA THR A 63 5.73 8.93 17.26
C THR A 63 4.94 10.05 16.58
N ILE A 64 3.91 9.70 15.82
CA ILE A 64 3.02 10.68 15.18
C ILE A 64 2.21 11.44 16.25
N GLY A 65 2.49 12.74 16.37
CA GLY A 65 1.79 13.68 17.25
C GLY A 65 0.59 14.37 16.62
N GLY A 66 0.59 14.51 15.30
CA GLY A 66 -0.52 15.09 14.56
C GLY A 66 -0.31 15.09 13.06
N LEU A 67 -1.40 15.17 12.30
CA LEU A 67 -1.35 15.43 10.86
C LEU A 67 -2.04 16.75 10.53
N ARG A 68 -1.47 17.50 9.58
CA ARG A 68 -2.09 18.68 8.98
C ARG A 68 -2.11 18.51 7.47
N GLY A 69 -3.27 18.13 6.96
CA GLY A 69 -3.53 17.97 5.53
C GLY A 69 -4.24 19.17 4.92
N GLY A 70 -4.07 19.33 3.61
CA GLY A 70 -4.95 20.17 2.79
C GLY A 70 -6.31 19.51 2.53
N PRO A 71 -7.16 20.10 1.67
CA PRO A 71 -8.39 19.44 1.24
C PRO A 71 -8.09 18.20 0.40
N VAL A 72 -9.02 17.24 0.37
CA VAL A 72 -8.96 16.11 -0.54
C VAL A 72 -9.21 16.60 -1.96
N ARG A 73 -8.29 16.27 -2.86
CA ARG A 73 -8.32 16.66 -4.28
C ARG A 73 -8.77 15.49 -5.12
N ALA A 74 -9.74 15.71 -6.00
CA ALA A 74 -10.10 14.70 -6.98
C ALA A 74 -8.94 14.46 -7.95
N LEU A 75 -8.64 13.18 -8.21
CA LEU A 75 -7.77 12.78 -9.30
C LEU A 75 -8.28 13.33 -10.63
N ARG A 76 -7.35 13.56 -11.56
CA ARG A 76 -7.70 14.03 -12.91
C ARG A 76 -7.83 12.85 -13.88
N ASN A 77 -8.73 13.00 -14.83
CA ASN A 77 -8.76 12.20 -16.06
C ASN A 77 -7.68 12.68 -17.04
N ILE A 78 -7.42 11.89 -18.08
CA ILE A 78 -6.47 12.23 -19.17
C ILE A 78 -6.84 13.57 -19.82
N ASP A 79 -8.14 13.90 -19.91
CA ASP A 79 -8.63 15.18 -20.45
C ASP A 79 -8.55 16.35 -19.46
N GLY A 80 -8.01 16.14 -18.25
CA GLY A 80 -7.89 17.15 -17.19
C GLY A 80 -9.16 17.38 -16.35
N SER A 81 -10.28 16.73 -16.68
CA SER A 81 -11.49 16.80 -15.86
C SER A 81 -11.30 16.07 -14.52
N ALA A 82 -12.08 16.45 -13.51
CA ALA A 82 -12.09 15.73 -12.23
C ALA A 82 -12.68 14.33 -12.43
N MET A 83 -12.04 13.33 -11.83
CA MET A 83 -12.45 11.94 -11.90
C MET A 83 -13.69 11.71 -11.04
N GLY A 84 -14.73 11.14 -11.65
CA GLY A 84 -15.92 10.69 -10.94
C GLY A 84 -15.74 9.29 -10.35
N ARG A 85 -16.48 9.00 -9.28
CA ARG A 85 -16.39 7.73 -8.52
C ARG A 85 -16.46 6.46 -9.38
N SER A 86 -17.34 6.41 -10.38
CA SER A 86 -17.58 5.17 -11.15
C SER A 86 -16.39 4.67 -11.99
N LYS A 87 -15.39 5.53 -12.23
CA LYS A 87 -14.18 5.20 -13.00
C LYS A 87 -12.91 5.24 -12.17
N GLY A 88 -13.04 5.56 -10.88
CA GLY A 88 -11.96 6.01 -10.02
C GLY A 88 -11.78 5.17 -8.77
N ASP A 89 -12.10 3.89 -8.87
CA ASP A 89 -11.78 2.86 -7.87
C ASP A 89 -10.26 2.74 -7.81
N SER A 90 -9.60 3.59 -7.02
CA SER A 90 -8.14 3.70 -6.94
C SER A 90 -7.61 3.05 -5.68
N GLU A 91 -6.63 2.16 -5.83
CA GLU A 91 -6.16 1.32 -4.72
C GLU A 91 -4.72 1.63 -4.34
N GLY A 92 -3.78 1.15 -5.14
CA GLY A 92 -2.36 1.28 -4.89
C GLY A 92 -1.81 2.65 -5.25
N LEU A 93 -0.84 3.10 -4.47
CA LEU A 93 -0.10 4.34 -4.64
C LEU A 93 1.39 4.02 -4.65
N ALA A 94 2.15 4.60 -5.59
CA ALA A 94 3.60 4.64 -5.51
C ALA A 94 4.13 6.04 -5.84
N LEU A 95 5.15 6.49 -5.13
CA LEU A 95 5.80 7.79 -5.34
C LEU A 95 7.19 7.62 -5.95
N GLY A 96 7.38 8.15 -7.15
CA GLY A 96 8.69 8.20 -7.80
C GLY A 96 9.61 9.28 -7.19
N PRO A 97 10.95 9.11 -7.27
CA PRO A 97 11.90 10.08 -6.73
C PRO A 97 11.87 11.45 -7.44
N ASP A 98 11.28 11.52 -8.64
CA ASP A 98 11.04 12.76 -9.38
C ASP A 98 9.68 13.41 -9.06
N GLY A 99 8.97 12.91 -8.04
CA GLY A 99 7.67 13.41 -7.60
C GLY A 99 6.48 12.90 -8.42
N ARG A 100 6.72 12.03 -9.41
CA ARG A 100 5.63 11.37 -10.14
C ARG A 100 4.87 10.43 -9.24
N ILE A 101 3.56 10.41 -9.41
CA ILE A 101 2.67 9.56 -8.63
C ILE A 101 2.11 8.49 -9.56
N TYR A 102 2.17 7.23 -9.15
CA TYR A 102 1.57 6.11 -9.85
C TYR A 102 0.38 5.61 -9.05
N ILE A 103 -0.75 5.40 -9.73
CA ILE A 103 -1.99 4.97 -9.08
C ILE A 103 -2.56 3.80 -9.88
N SER A 104 -2.87 2.71 -9.19
CA SER A 104 -3.62 1.60 -9.76
C SER A 104 -5.12 1.84 -9.61
N PHE A 105 -5.88 1.36 -10.60
CA PHE A 105 -7.33 1.44 -10.61
C PHE A 105 -7.94 0.08 -10.89
N GLU A 106 -9.00 -0.23 -10.17
CA GLU A 106 -9.81 -1.43 -10.32
C GLU A 106 -10.96 -1.24 -11.32
N GLY A 107 -11.85 -2.22 -11.35
CA GLY A 107 -13.11 -2.20 -12.08
C GLY A 107 -13.06 -3.07 -13.33
N VAL A 108 -13.88 -2.70 -14.32
CA VAL A 108 -14.02 -3.48 -15.57
C VAL A 108 -12.74 -3.49 -16.39
N ARG A 109 -11.84 -2.53 -16.14
CA ARG A 109 -10.58 -2.38 -16.88
C ARG A 109 -9.44 -2.00 -15.92
N PRO A 110 -8.85 -2.98 -15.20
CA PRO A 110 -7.75 -2.72 -14.29
C PRO A 110 -6.57 -2.08 -15.01
N ARG A 111 -6.01 -1.01 -14.46
CA ARG A 111 -4.99 -0.18 -15.12
C ARG A 111 -4.12 0.55 -14.10
N ILE A 112 -2.99 1.08 -14.56
CA ILE A 112 -2.14 1.98 -13.77
C ILE A 112 -1.90 3.25 -14.58
N TRP A 113 -2.07 4.39 -13.94
CA TRP A 113 -1.80 5.70 -14.52
C TRP A 113 -0.66 6.40 -13.77
N GLN A 114 0.04 7.27 -14.50
CA GLN A 114 1.14 8.06 -14.01
C GLN A 114 0.76 9.54 -14.02
N TYR A 115 0.74 10.15 -12.85
CA TYR A 115 0.50 11.58 -12.66
C TYR A 115 1.84 12.32 -12.50
N PRO A 116 1.98 13.54 -13.06
CA PRO A 116 3.17 14.36 -12.86
C PRO A 116 3.30 14.91 -11.43
N GLY A 117 2.26 14.80 -10.62
CA GLY A 117 2.16 15.23 -9.24
C GLY A 117 0.70 15.16 -8.77
N ILE A 118 0.38 15.76 -7.63
CA ILE A 118 -1.01 15.79 -7.10
C ILE A 118 -1.97 16.61 -7.98
N ASP A 119 -1.43 17.54 -8.76
CA ASP A 119 -2.16 18.37 -9.70
C ASP A 119 -1.72 18.03 -11.13
N GLY A 120 -2.69 17.76 -12.01
CA GLY A 120 -2.43 17.59 -13.45
C GLY A 120 -3.02 16.29 -14.03
N PRO A 121 -3.21 16.24 -15.36
CA PRO A 121 -3.72 15.06 -16.03
C PRO A 121 -2.66 13.94 -16.02
N PRO A 122 -3.08 12.67 -15.92
CA PRO A 122 -2.19 11.53 -15.99
C PRO A 122 -1.83 11.16 -17.43
N ALA A 123 -0.77 10.35 -17.56
CA ALA A 123 -0.52 9.49 -18.71
C ALA A 123 -0.94 8.05 -18.40
N GLU A 124 -1.48 7.34 -19.41
CA GLU A 124 -1.78 5.91 -19.30
C GLU A 124 -0.50 5.09 -19.50
N LEU A 125 -0.20 4.20 -18.56
CA LEU A 125 0.80 3.16 -18.80
C LEU A 125 0.17 2.04 -19.62
N ALA A 126 1.00 1.35 -20.42
CA ALA A 126 0.57 0.15 -21.12
C ALA A 126 -0.09 -0.84 -20.14
N ARG A 127 -1.09 -1.59 -20.59
CA ARG A 127 -1.73 -2.66 -19.80
C ARG A 127 -1.21 -4.02 -20.23
N HIS A 128 -1.29 -5.00 -19.34
CA HIS A 128 -1.11 -6.40 -19.71
C HIS A 128 -2.48 -7.06 -19.99
N PRO A 129 -2.64 -7.84 -21.08
CA PRO A 129 -3.92 -8.46 -21.42
C PRO A 129 -4.44 -9.45 -20.37
N ASP A 130 -3.55 -10.16 -19.66
CA ASP A 130 -3.95 -11.07 -18.56
C ASP A 130 -4.76 -10.38 -17.45
N TRP A 131 -4.69 -9.06 -17.32
CA TRP A 131 -5.46 -8.31 -16.32
C TRP A 131 -6.96 -8.30 -16.62
N ASP A 132 -7.38 -8.57 -17.86
CA ASP A 132 -8.80 -8.67 -18.22
C ASP A 132 -9.46 -9.93 -17.64
N ALA A 133 -8.67 -10.89 -17.13
CA ALA A 133 -9.14 -12.08 -16.43
C ALA A 133 -9.31 -11.90 -14.91
N TYR A 134 -8.95 -10.73 -14.37
CA TYR A 134 -9.15 -10.45 -12.95
C TYR A 134 -10.61 -10.13 -12.64
N PRO A 135 -11.06 -10.46 -11.42
CA PRO A 135 -12.36 -10.00 -10.95
C PRO A 135 -12.42 -8.46 -10.98
N ARG A 136 -13.64 -7.94 -11.04
CA ARG A 136 -13.88 -6.49 -11.02
C ARG A 136 -13.33 -5.80 -9.77
N ASN A 137 -13.34 -6.53 -8.64
CA ASN A 137 -12.86 -6.09 -7.34
C ASN A 137 -11.78 -7.08 -6.87
N GLY A 138 -10.74 -6.60 -6.19
CA GLY A 138 -9.58 -7.38 -5.81
C GLY A 138 -8.60 -7.57 -6.98
N SER A 139 -8.55 -6.60 -7.89
CA SER A 139 -7.64 -6.56 -9.04
C SER A 139 -6.28 -5.97 -8.65
N LEU A 140 -5.80 -4.87 -9.22
CA LEU A 140 -4.45 -4.32 -9.01
C LEU A 140 -4.35 -3.51 -7.71
N GLU A 141 -4.19 -4.21 -6.59
CA GLU A 141 -4.35 -3.65 -5.24
C GLU A 141 -3.05 -3.07 -4.69
N ALA A 142 -1.99 -3.86 -4.70
CA ALA A 142 -0.68 -3.40 -4.26
C ALA A 142 0.11 -2.81 -5.44
N LEU A 143 0.73 -1.65 -5.25
CA LEU A 143 1.58 -0.95 -6.22
C LEU A 143 2.81 -0.40 -5.47
N ALA A 144 4.00 -0.55 -6.05
CA ALA A 144 5.23 0.02 -5.51
C ALA A 144 6.24 0.32 -6.61
N ILE A 145 7.23 1.16 -6.31
CA ILE A 145 8.38 1.41 -7.19
C ILE A 145 9.66 0.88 -6.54
N ALA A 146 10.39 0.04 -7.25
CA ALA A 146 11.69 -0.47 -6.79
C ALA A 146 12.78 0.61 -6.92
N PRO A 147 13.91 0.52 -6.20
CA PRO A 147 15.00 1.50 -6.28
C PRO A 147 15.60 1.68 -7.69
N ASP A 148 15.44 0.69 -8.57
CA ASP A 148 15.87 0.76 -9.97
C ASP A 148 14.81 1.35 -10.92
N GLY A 149 13.70 1.88 -10.37
CA GLY A 149 12.62 2.56 -11.08
C GLY A 149 11.55 1.63 -11.67
N ALA A 150 11.63 0.30 -11.49
CA ALA A 150 10.54 -0.57 -11.93
C ALA A 150 9.32 -0.46 -11.04
N LEU A 151 8.15 -0.37 -11.67
CA LEU A 151 6.88 -0.53 -10.95
C LEU A 151 6.59 -2.00 -10.78
N TRP A 152 6.13 -2.36 -9.59
CA TRP A 152 5.60 -3.67 -9.28
C TRP A 152 4.12 -3.50 -8.97
N THR A 153 3.28 -4.45 -9.38
CA THR A 153 1.91 -4.55 -8.89
C THR A 153 1.52 -5.99 -8.62
N LEU A 154 0.67 -6.19 -7.61
CA LEU A 154 0.11 -7.48 -7.22
C LEU A 154 -1.40 -7.36 -7.03
N PRO A 155 -2.14 -8.43 -7.36
CA PRO A 155 -3.56 -8.42 -7.09
C PRO A 155 -3.95 -8.98 -5.71
N GLU A 156 -5.06 -8.49 -5.14
CA GLU A 156 -5.67 -9.08 -3.93
C GLU A 156 -6.26 -10.45 -4.26
N GLN A 157 -6.84 -10.60 -5.45
CA GLN A 157 -7.42 -11.84 -5.95
C GLN A 157 -6.78 -12.31 -7.25
N THR A 158 -6.52 -13.61 -7.31
CA THR A 158 -6.02 -14.27 -8.52
C THR A 158 -7.18 -14.54 -9.48
N ALA A 159 -6.91 -14.66 -10.79
CA ALA A 159 -7.94 -14.96 -11.80
C ALA A 159 -8.76 -16.24 -11.52
N THR A 160 -8.18 -17.23 -10.83
CA THR A 160 -8.86 -18.48 -10.43
C THR A 160 -9.40 -18.45 -8.99
N GLY A 161 -9.19 -17.34 -8.26
CA GLY A 161 -9.46 -17.22 -6.82
C GLY A 161 -8.57 -18.10 -5.92
N ARG A 162 -7.62 -18.86 -6.48
CA ARG A 162 -6.76 -19.81 -5.75
C ARG A 162 -5.31 -19.74 -6.25
N GLY A 163 -4.38 -20.13 -5.40
CA GLY A 163 -2.96 -20.22 -5.75
C GLY A 163 -2.16 -18.95 -5.42
N PRO A 164 -0.91 -18.86 -5.92
CA PRO A 164 0.00 -17.76 -5.63
C PRO A 164 -0.41 -16.48 -6.36
N PHE A 165 -0.02 -15.33 -5.80
CA PHE A 165 -0.28 -14.01 -6.38
C PHE A 165 0.78 -13.69 -7.44
N PRO A 166 0.40 -13.51 -8.71
CA PRO A 166 1.37 -13.15 -9.74
C PRO A 166 1.80 -11.69 -9.57
N ALA A 167 3.08 -11.43 -9.37
CA ALA A 167 3.62 -10.07 -9.50
C ALA A 167 3.68 -9.69 -10.98
N TRP A 168 3.43 -8.41 -11.26
CA TRP A 168 3.65 -7.79 -12.55
C TRP A 168 4.71 -6.71 -12.39
N VAL A 169 5.66 -6.66 -13.33
CA VAL A 169 6.79 -5.74 -13.27
C VAL A 169 6.80 -4.90 -14.55
N TYR A 170 6.75 -3.58 -14.41
CA TYR A 170 6.85 -2.62 -15.50
C TYR A 170 8.29 -2.16 -15.67
N ARG A 171 8.87 -2.46 -16.82
CA ARG A 171 10.19 -1.96 -17.23
C ARG A 171 10.18 -1.65 -18.72
N HIS A 172 10.92 -0.61 -19.11
CA HIS A 172 11.13 -0.26 -20.52
C HIS A 172 9.83 -0.17 -21.34
N GLY A 173 8.78 0.41 -20.77
CA GLY A 173 7.51 0.63 -21.48
C GLY A 173 6.51 -0.53 -21.42
N ALA A 174 6.84 -1.66 -20.81
CA ALA A 174 5.98 -2.86 -20.84
C ALA A 174 5.89 -3.57 -19.49
N TRP A 175 4.71 -4.12 -19.21
CA TRP A 175 4.51 -5.06 -18.11
C TRP A 175 4.95 -6.47 -18.52
N ARG A 176 5.61 -7.17 -17.59
CA ARG A 176 5.96 -8.59 -17.68
C ARG A 176 5.52 -9.29 -16.40
N LYS A 177 5.23 -10.58 -16.51
CA LYS A 177 4.99 -11.42 -15.34
C LYS A 177 6.29 -11.60 -14.57
N GLY A 178 6.30 -11.24 -13.29
CA GLY A 178 7.41 -11.42 -12.37
C GLY A 178 7.26 -12.68 -11.52
N PRO A 179 8.03 -12.81 -10.43
CA PRO A 179 7.89 -13.92 -9.50
C PRO A 179 6.50 -13.95 -8.87
N ALA A 180 5.96 -15.15 -8.64
CA ALA A 180 4.70 -15.30 -7.95
C ALA A 180 4.93 -15.38 -6.43
N ILE A 181 4.12 -14.65 -5.66
CA ILE A 181 4.16 -14.69 -4.20
C ILE A 181 3.26 -15.83 -3.71
N ALA A 182 3.87 -16.79 -3.01
CA ALA A 182 3.13 -17.90 -2.42
C ALA A 182 2.04 -17.40 -1.47
N ARG A 183 0.80 -17.85 -1.69
CA ARG A 183 -0.31 -17.66 -0.77
C ARG A 183 -0.07 -18.48 0.49
N ARG A 184 -0.11 -17.82 1.66
CA ARG A 184 0.08 -18.47 2.97
C ARG A 184 -1.08 -18.13 3.89
N GLY A 185 -1.93 -19.12 4.15
CA GLY A 185 -3.14 -18.94 4.96
C GLY A 185 -4.20 -18.09 4.26
N PRO A 186 -5.08 -17.42 5.02
CA PRO A 186 -6.21 -16.68 4.47
C PRO A 186 -5.88 -15.22 4.09
N PHE A 187 -4.60 -14.84 4.19
CA PHE A 187 -4.16 -13.47 3.94
C PHE A 187 -4.08 -13.18 2.44
N VAL A 188 -4.49 -11.96 2.06
CA VAL A 188 -4.45 -11.42 0.69
C VAL A 188 -3.63 -10.11 0.65
N PRO A 189 -2.89 -9.84 -0.44
CA PRO A 189 -2.18 -8.57 -0.64
C PRO A 189 -3.12 -7.38 -0.63
N VAL A 190 -2.71 -6.29 0.01
CA VAL A 190 -3.45 -5.01 -0.01
C VAL A 190 -2.52 -3.82 -0.25
N GLY A 191 -1.26 -3.90 0.17
CA GLY A 191 -0.27 -2.86 -0.10
C GLY A 191 1.13 -3.44 -0.17
N MET A 192 2.06 -2.72 -0.79
CA MET A 192 3.46 -3.09 -0.76
C MET A 192 4.37 -1.89 -0.97
N ASP A 193 5.63 -2.03 -0.59
CA ASP A 193 6.66 -1.03 -0.85
C ASP A 193 8.06 -1.67 -0.85
N PHE A 194 9.07 -0.93 -1.32
CA PHE A 194 10.48 -1.32 -1.28
C PHE A 194 11.26 -0.47 -0.29
N ASP A 195 12.22 -1.09 0.40
CA ASP A 195 13.24 -0.30 1.06
C ASP A 195 14.36 0.14 0.10
N ASP A 196 15.23 1.02 0.61
CA ASP A 196 16.44 1.51 -0.06
C ASP A 196 17.45 0.41 -0.44
N ARG A 197 17.27 -0.83 0.04
CA ARG A 197 18.08 -2.02 -0.31
C ARG A 197 17.39 -2.90 -1.35
N GLY A 198 16.22 -2.52 -1.86
CA GLY A 198 15.46 -3.29 -2.85
C GLY A 198 14.78 -4.54 -2.29
N ARG A 199 14.56 -4.60 -0.97
CA ARG A 199 13.75 -5.65 -0.35
C ARG A 199 12.28 -5.25 -0.44
N LEU A 200 11.44 -6.18 -0.88
CA LEU A 200 10.00 -5.98 -0.98
C LEU A 200 9.32 -6.23 0.37
N TYR A 201 8.44 -5.33 0.77
CA TYR A 201 7.60 -5.44 1.95
C TYR A 201 6.15 -5.52 1.49
N LEU A 202 5.48 -6.62 1.82
CA LEU A 202 4.09 -6.86 1.43
C LEU A 202 3.20 -6.78 2.66
N LEU A 203 2.28 -5.83 2.67
CA LEU A 203 1.15 -5.80 3.59
C LEU A 203 0.05 -6.70 3.07
N GLU A 204 -0.42 -7.59 3.95
CA GLU A 204 -1.50 -8.50 3.68
C GLU A 204 -2.54 -8.45 4.78
N ARG A 205 -3.80 -8.64 4.39
CA ARG A 205 -4.97 -8.57 5.26
C ARG A 205 -5.72 -9.88 5.27
N HIS A 206 -6.39 -10.19 6.38
CA HIS A 206 -7.41 -11.22 6.47
C HIS A 206 -8.63 -10.70 7.24
N PHE A 207 -9.79 -10.70 6.60
CA PHE A 207 -11.06 -10.44 7.26
C PHE A 207 -11.65 -11.72 7.84
N THR A 208 -11.82 -11.77 9.16
CA THR A 208 -12.33 -12.95 9.88
C THR A 208 -13.85 -13.08 9.84
N GLY A 209 -14.55 -12.12 9.21
CA GLY A 209 -16.00 -11.95 9.27
C GLY A 209 -16.45 -10.87 10.25
N ILE A 210 -15.61 -10.53 11.24
CA ILE A 210 -15.91 -9.51 12.26
C ILE A 210 -14.77 -8.52 12.50
N ALA A 211 -13.53 -8.86 12.15
CA ALA A 211 -12.35 -8.04 12.39
C ALA A 211 -11.25 -8.32 11.36
N PHE A 212 -10.28 -7.41 11.27
CA PHE A 212 -9.13 -7.54 10.39
C PHE A 212 -7.90 -8.01 11.17
N ALA A 213 -7.19 -8.98 10.60
CA ALA A 213 -5.83 -9.33 10.97
C ALA A 213 -4.88 -8.87 9.87
N SER A 214 -3.69 -8.41 10.24
CA SER A 214 -2.70 -7.89 9.31
C SER A 214 -1.41 -8.70 9.39
N ARG A 215 -0.68 -8.77 8.28
CA ARG A 215 0.65 -9.37 8.20
C ARG A 215 1.54 -8.53 7.31
N VAL A 216 2.79 -8.30 7.73
CA VAL A 216 3.83 -7.77 6.84
C VAL A 216 4.88 -8.84 6.61
N ARG A 217 5.15 -9.15 5.35
CA ARG A 217 6.23 -10.06 4.94
C ARG A 217 7.31 -9.30 4.18
N ARG A 218 8.57 -9.62 4.47
CA ARG A 218 9.75 -9.12 3.76
C ARG A 218 10.31 -10.18 2.83
N PHE A 219 10.74 -9.74 1.66
CA PHE A 219 11.36 -10.58 0.64
C PHE A 219 12.61 -9.91 0.06
N THR A 220 13.61 -10.71 -0.26
CA THR A 220 14.77 -10.28 -1.04
C THR A 220 14.56 -10.71 -2.50
N LEU A 221 14.92 -9.83 -3.44
CA LEU A 221 14.86 -10.13 -4.87
C LEU A 221 16.24 -10.46 -5.42
N SER A 222 16.29 -11.40 -6.36
CA SER A 222 17.51 -11.72 -7.12
C SER A 222 17.12 -12.02 -8.57
N GLY A 223 17.20 -10.99 -9.42
CA GLY A 223 16.63 -11.03 -10.76
C GLY A 223 15.13 -11.31 -10.71
N ASP A 224 14.68 -12.33 -11.44
CA ASP A 224 13.27 -12.74 -11.48
C ASP A 224 12.87 -13.69 -10.33
N ARG A 225 13.75 -13.90 -9.34
CA ARG A 225 13.49 -14.75 -8.18
C ARG A 225 13.18 -13.92 -6.95
N ILE A 226 12.24 -14.42 -6.15
CA ILE A 226 11.89 -13.90 -4.84
C ILE A 226 12.33 -14.91 -3.77
N SER A 227 12.90 -14.42 -2.67
CA SER A 227 13.32 -15.27 -1.55
C SER A 227 12.13 -15.91 -0.85
N ASP A 228 12.43 -16.84 0.07
CA ASP A 228 11.47 -17.16 1.12
C ASP A 228 11.13 -15.92 1.95
N ALA A 229 9.88 -15.88 2.40
CA ALA A 229 9.33 -14.73 3.09
C ALA A 229 9.66 -14.76 4.58
N GLU A 230 10.18 -13.66 5.11
CA GLU A 230 10.26 -13.40 6.54
C GLU A 230 9.00 -12.68 7.00
N THR A 231 8.34 -13.16 8.06
CA THR A 231 7.18 -12.47 8.63
C THR A 231 7.66 -11.49 9.69
N LEU A 232 7.55 -10.19 9.41
CA LEU A 232 7.99 -9.13 10.32
C LEU A 232 6.91 -8.78 11.34
N LEU A 233 5.66 -8.74 10.88
CA LEU A 233 4.48 -8.42 11.67
C LEU A 233 3.40 -9.45 11.37
N ARG A 234 2.70 -9.90 12.41
CA ARG A 234 1.40 -10.57 12.29
C ARG A 234 0.54 -10.20 13.49
N THR A 235 -0.61 -9.60 13.25
CA THR A 235 -1.53 -9.20 14.30
C THR A 235 -2.70 -10.18 14.43
N PRO A 236 -3.25 -10.37 15.64
CA PRO A 236 -4.58 -10.94 15.83
C PRO A 236 -5.66 -10.07 15.18
N GLY A 237 -6.85 -10.65 14.98
CA GLY A 237 -8.02 -9.90 14.51
C GLY A 237 -8.38 -8.76 15.47
N GLY A 238 -8.57 -7.55 14.95
CA GLY A 238 -9.02 -6.39 15.70
C GLY A 238 -7.93 -5.59 16.41
N THR A 239 -6.65 -5.93 16.19
CA THR A 239 -5.53 -5.09 16.67
C THR A 239 -5.51 -3.73 15.98
N HIS A 240 -5.66 -3.73 14.66
CA HIS A 240 -5.79 -2.54 13.82
C HIS A 240 -7.09 -2.64 13.03
N ASP A 241 -7.55 -1.53 12.48
CA ASP A 241 -8.65 -1.52 11.52
C ASP A 241 -8.19 -2.10 10.17
N ASN A 242 -8.94 -1.81 9.10
CA ASN A 242 -8.67 -2.29 7.75
C ASN A 242 -7.39 -1.71 7.12
N LEU A 243 -6.20 -2.11 7.57
CA LEU A 243 -4.93 -1.68 6.98
C LEU A 243 -4.84 -2.11 5.51
N GLU A 244 -4.72 -1.14 4.61
CA GLU A 244 -4.70 -1.35 3.15
C GLU A 244 -3.47 -0.74 2.47
N GLY A 245 -2.92 0.37 2.97
CA GLY A 245 -1.67 0.95 2.45
C GLY A 245 -0.45 0.70 3.36
N ILE A 246 0.74 0.63 2.79
CA ILE A 246 2.03 0.60 3.49
C ILE A 246 3.06 1.46 2.76
N SER A 247 3.88 2.19 3.51
CA SER A 247 5.09 2.87 3.03
C SER A 247 6.25 2.52 3.97
N VAL A 248 7.43 2.29 3.38
CA VAL A 248 8.65 1.81 4.02
C VAL A 248 9.75 2.84 3.84
N TRP A 249 10.12 3.49 4.93
CA TRP A 249 11.12 4.56 4.91
C TRP A 249 12.12 4.39 6.05
N ARG A 250 13.27 5.06 5.97
CA ARG A 250 14.33 4.97 6.97
C ARG A 250 14.32 6.22 7.85
N ASP A 251 14.26 6.04 9.16
CA ASP A 251 14.33 7.18 10.07
C ASP A 251 15.77 7.69 10.28
N GLY A 252 15.90 8.83 10.96
CA GLY A 252 17.20 9.45 11.23
C GLY A 252 18.13 8.62 12.13
N ALA A 253 17.63 7.57 12.78
CA ALA A 253 18.42 6.60 13.54
C ALA A 253 18.95 5.45 12.65
N GLY A 254 18.48 5.37 11.41
CA GLY A 254 18.84 4.32 10.46
C GLY A 254 17.95 3.08 10.55
N ASP A 255 16.90 3.08 11.38
CA ASP A 255 15.93 2.00 11.44
C ASP A 255 14.88 2.15 10.34
N LEU A 256 14.28 1.04 9.91
CA LEU A 256 13.15 1.09 8.98
C LEU A 256 11.85 1.33 9.74
N ARG A 257 10.99 2.15 9.16
CA ARG A 257 9.63 2.44 9.60
C ARG A 257 8.67 1.82 8.60
N LEU A 258 7.74 1.02 9.10
CA LEU A 258 6.58 0.55 8.36
C LEU A 258 5.41 1.44 8.77
N THR A 259 5.06 2.42 7.94
CA THR A 259 3.87 3.24 8.15
C THR A 259 2.73 2.68 7.32
N MET A 260 1.62 2.32 7.97
CA MET A 260 0.44 1.74 7.32
C MET A 260 -0.78 2.62 7.56
N ILE A 261 -1.73 2.64 6.62
CA ILE A 261 -3.01 3.37 6.74
C ILE A 261 -4.17 2.39 6.72
N SER A 262 -5.16 2.62 7.57
CA SER A 262 -6.44 1.93 7.47
C SER A 262 -7.47 2.68 6.65
N ASP A 263 -8.22 1.90 5.88
CA ASP A 263 -9.44 2.34 5.25
C ASP A 263 -10.62 2.28 6.25
N ASP A 264 -11.33 3.39 6.39
CA ASP A 264 -12.55 3.42 7.20
C ASP A 264 -13.78 2.85 6.47
N ASN A 265 -13.65 2.41 5.22
CA ASN A 265 -14.73 1.95 4.34
C ASN A 265 -15.93 2.93 4.29
N PHE A 266 -15.74 4.19 4.72
CA PHE A 266 -16.79 5.16 5.04
C PHE A 266 -17.87 4.65 6.00
N ARG A 267 -17.51 3.72 6.88
CA ARG A 267 -18.39 3.17 7.93
C ARG A 267 -18.09 3.87 9.25
N PHE A 268 -19.14 4.28 9.95
CA PHE A 268 -19.00 5.07 11.18
C PHE A 268 -18.21 4.39 12.31
N PHE A 269 -18.07 3.06 12.28
CA PHE A 269 -17.37 2.27 13.28
C PHE A 269 -15.90 2.01 12.93
N GLN A 270 -15.48 2.31 11.70
CA GLN A 270 -14.10 2.19 11.28
C GLN A 270 -13.42 3.55 11.28
N ARG A 271 -12.09 3.56 11.32
CA ARG A 271 -11.29 4.79 11.47
C ARG A 271 -10.18 4.81 10.44
N THR A 272 -9.91 5.99 9.89
CA THR A 272 -8.64 6.26 9.22
C THR A 272 -7.55 6.36 10.30
N GLU A 273 -6.65 5.39 10.35
CA GLU A 273 -5.59 5.26 11.33
C GLU A 273 -4.25 5.10 10.63
N LEU A 274 -3.23 5.85 11.08
CA LEU A 274 -1.85 5.57 10.73
C LEU A 274 -1.21 4.72 11.82
N VAL A 275 -0.60 3.61 11.43
CA VAL A 275 0.04 2.66 12.33
C VAL A 275 1.51 2.57 11.97
N GLU A 276 2.40 2.77 12.94
CA GLU A 276 3.84 2.68 12.73
C GLU A 276 4.49 1.56 13.53
N TYR A 277 5.28 0.75 12.82
CA TYR A 277 6.19 -0.22 13.40
C TYR A 277 7.63 0.08 13.00
N ARG A 278 8.58 -0.19 13.90
CA ARG A 278 10.02 -0.16 13.63
C ARG A 278 10.52 -1.54 13.27
N VAL A 279 11.35 -1.65 12.24
CA VAL A 279 12.15 -2.85 11.94
C VAL A 279 13.62 -2.47 12.09
N PRO A 280 14.37 -3.11 13.01
CA PRO A 280 15.80 -2.87 13.16
C PRO A 280 16.57 -3.07 11.84
N GLY A 281 17.52 -2.18 11.56
CA GLY A 281 18.29 -2.08 10.31
C GLY A 281 19.17 -3.28 9.93
#